data_AF-A0A1S3JXQ8-F1
#
_entry.id   AF-A0A1S3JXQ8-F1
#
_cell.length_a   1.000
_cell.length_b   1.000
_cell.length_c   1.000
_cell.angle_alpha   90.00
_cell.angle_beta   90.00
_cell.angle_gamma   90.00
#
_symmetry.space_group_name_H-M   'P 1'
#
loop_
_entity.id
_entity.type
_entity.pdbx_description
1 polymer ?
#
loop_
_entity_poly.entity_id
_entity_poly.type
_entity_poly.pdbx_seq_one_letter_code
_entity_poly.pdbx_strand_id
1 'polypeptide(L)'
;MTKYFLTIADIKAQLSTAELKNKRLMEAFKKTSQEFREVCYQLTGYKIDIPCTNQYRLMSMYAESPDDFIVFQQTSTGEMQLLATDFSATMSHFIETYLQKNDSIPAFLSSVTLDLFSRQTLML
;
A
#
# COMPACT_ATOMS: atom_id res chain seq x y z
N MET A 1 53.97 -9.32 13.23
CA MET A 1 52.97 -9.24 12.14
C MET A 1 51.85 -10.24 12.48
N THR A 2 50.98 -9.88 13.42
CA THR A 2 50.01 -10.81 14.03
C THR A 2 48.77 -10.86 13.13
N LYS A 3 48.66 -11.90 12.29
CA LYS A 3 47.52 -12.09 11.41
C LYS A 3 46.29 -12.49 12.23
N TYR A 4 45.29 -11.61 12.19
CA TYR A 4 43.91 -11.88 12.59
C TYR A 4 43.37 -13.11 11.85
N PHE A 5 43.32 -14.25 12.51
CA PHE A 5 42.52 -15.39 12.04
C PHE A 5 41.41 -15.61 13.05
N LEU A 6 40.23 -15.05 12.75
CA LEU A 6 38.99 -15.50 13.39
C LEU A 6 38.85 -16.99 13.11
N THR A 7 38.61 -17.78 14.15
CA THR A 7 38.42 -19.22 13.97
C THR A 7 37.11 -19.46 13.22
N ILE A 8 36.97 -20.63 12.59
CA ILE A 8 35.69 -21.03 11.96
C ILE A 8 34.53 -20.95 12.97
N ALA A 9 34.80 -21.20 14.26
CA ALA A 9 33.83 -21.05 15.33
C ALA A 9 33.41 -19.57 15.53
N ASP A 10 34.36 -18.64 15.54
CA ASP A 10 34.08 -17.20 15.67
C ASP A 10 33.26 -16.67 14.50
N ILE A 11 33.59 -17.09 13.27
CA ILE A 11 32.85 -16.71 12.06
C ILE A 11 31.41 -17.25 12.11
N LYS A 12 31.22 -18.51 12.53
CA LYS A 12 29.87 -19.09 12.69
C LYS A 12 29.05 -18.36 13.75
N ALA A 13 29.67 -17.97 14.87
CA ALA A 13 28.99 -17.21 15.92
C ALA A 13 28.59 -15.81 15.44
N GLN A 14 29.46 -15.13 14.69
CA GLN A 14 29.14 -13.83 14.08
C GLN A 14 28.02 -13.93 13.04
N LEU A 15 28.05 -14.96 12.19
CA LEU A 15 26.99 -15.22 11.20
C LEU A 15 25.64 -15.44 11.89
N SER A 16 25.58 -16.33 12.88
CA SER A 16 24.33 -16.59 13.64
C SER A 16 23.81 -15.32 14.33
N THR A 17 24.71 -14.49 14.87
CA THR A 17 24.34 -13.21 15.47
C THR A 17 23.76 -12.25 14.43
N ALA A 18 24.38 -12.17 13.24
CA ALA A 18 23.92 -11.32 12.15
C ALA A 18 22.56 -11.78 11.60
N GLU A 19 22.36 -13.08 11.42
CA GLU A 19 21.08 -13.67 10.99
C GLU A 19 19.97 -13.39 11.99
N LEU A 20 20.24 -13.55 13.30
CA LEU A 20 19.26 -13.25 14.34
C LEU A 20 18.89 -11.76 14.35
N LYS A 21 19.87 -10.86 14.18
CA LYS A 21 19.63 -9.42 14.07
C LYS A 21 18.79 -9.10 12.84
N ASN A 22 19.12 -9.67 11.68
CA ASN A 22 18.37 -9.47 10.44
C ASN A 22 16.91 -9.96 10.58
N LYS A 23 16.71 -11.15 11.15
CA LYS A 23 15.38 -11.67 11.45
C LYS A 23 14.56 -10.72 12.32
N ARG A 24 15.13 -10.22 13.41
CA ARG A 24 14.46 -9.25 14.31
C ARG A 24 14.14 -7.93 13.62
N LEU A 25 15.03 -7.43 12.77
CA LEU A 25 14.80 -6.22 11.97
C LEU A 25 13.63 -6.41 11.00
N MET A 26 13.58 -7.54 10.28
CA MET A 26 12.47 -7.86 9.39
C MET A 26 11.15 -8.02 10.14
N GLU A 27 11.16 -8.65 11.31
CA GLU A 27 9.97 -8.78 12.16
C GLU A 27 9.46 -7.43 12.66
N ALA A 28 10.36 -6.57 13.15
CA ALA A 28 10.02 -5.22 13.58
C ALA A 28 9.45 -4.39 12.42
N PHE A 29 10.10 -4.43 11.24
CA PHE A 29 9.62 -3.75 10.04
C PHE A 29 8.22 -4.23 9.65
N LYS A 30 7.99 -5.54 9.56
CA LYS A 30 6.67 -6.11 9.23
C LYS A 30 5.59 -5.64 10.20
N LYS A 31 5.90 -5.65 11.50
CA LYS A 31 4.96 -5.20 12.55
C LYS A 31 4.58 -3.73 12.35
N THR A 32 5.57 -2.85 12.23
CA THR A 32 5.33 -1.41 12.03
C THR A 32 4.60 -1.11 10.72
N SER A 33 4.98 -1.77 9.62
CA SER A 33 4.29 -1.62 8.32
C SER A 33 2.86 -2.16 8.32
N GLN A 34 2.57 -3.18 9.13
CA GLN A 34 1.21 -3.68 9.29
C GLN A 34 0.36 -2.73 10.13
N GLU A 35 0.90 -2.27 11.27
CA GLU A 35 0.24 -1.30 12.15
C GLU A 35 -0.13 -0.01 11.39
N PHE A 36 0.81 0.53 10.62
CA PHE A 36 0.56 1.72 9.82
C PHE A 36 -0.56 1.51 8.79
N ARG A 37 -0.56 0.38 8.06
CA ARG A 37 -1.61 0.06 7.08
C ARG A 37 -2.98 -0.10 7.74
N GLU A 38 -3.05 -0.69 8.92
CA GLU A 38 -4.29 -0.84 9.67
C GLU A 38 -4.85 0.51 10.11
N VAL A 39 -3.99 1.40 10.63
CA VAL A 39 -4.39 2.77 11.00
C VAL A 39 -4.86 3.55 9.77
N CYS A 40 -4.13 3.49 8.66
CA CYS A 40 -4.57 4.12 7.41
C CYS A 40 -5.92 3.58 6.93
N TYR A 41 -6.14 2.26 7.01
CA TYR A 41 -7.40 1.65 6.61
C TYR A 41 -8.57 2.18 7.44
N GLN A 42 -8.42 2.19 8.77
CA GLN A 42 -9.45 2.66 9.69
C GLN A 42 -9.76 4.16 9.53
N LEU A 43 -8.74 4.98 9.28
CA LEU A 43 -8.92 6.43 9.18
C LEU A 43 -9.41 6.88 7.80
N THR A 44 -8.97 6.23 6.72
CA THR A 44 -9.20 6.71 5.35
C THR A 44 -10.25 5.93 4.59
N GLY A 45 -10.59 4.73 5.03
CA GLY A 45 -11.45 3.84 4.26
C GLY A 45 -10.71 2.87 3.35
N TYR A 46 -9.41 3.04 3.12
CA TYR A 46 -8.69 2.30 2.08
C TYR A 46 -7.63 1.34 2.62
N LYS A 47 -7.81 0.06 2.29
CA LYS A 47 -6.77 -0.95 2.47
C LYS A 47 -5.81 -0.86 1.29
N ILE A 48 -4.53 -0.62 1.59
CA ILE A 48 -3.47 -0.45 0.58
C ILE A 48 -2.57 -1.67 0.55
N ASP A 49 -2.54 -2.35 -0.60
CA ASP A 49 -1.65 -3.48 -0.90
C ASP A 49 -0.65 -3.11 -2.01
N ILE A 50 0.49 -3.80 -2.03
CA ILE A 50 1.53 -3.64 -3.05
C ILE A 50 1.62 -4.96 -3.85
N PRO A 51 0.81 -5.13 -4.92
CA PRO A 51 0.79 -6.38 -5.70
C PRO A 51 2.11 -6.62 -6.46
N CYS A 52 2.76 -5.56 -6.92
CA CYS A 52 4.06 -5.59 -7.58
C CYS A 52 4.77 -4.24 -7.41
N THR A 53 6.02 -4.17 -7.85
CA THR A 53 6.86 -2.97 -7.71
C THR A 53 6.17 -1.74 -8.30
N ASN A 54 6.14 -0.66 -7.52
CA ASN A 54 5.56 0.65 -7.87
C ASN A 54 4.06 0.64 -8.19
N GLN A 55 3.34 -0.43 -7.88
CA GLN A 55 1.88 -0.45 -7.98
C GLN A 55 1.26 -0.57 -6.59
N TYR A 56 0.20 0.20 -6.39
CA TYR A 56 -0.50 0.32 -5.12
C TYR A 56 -1.98 0.07 -5.40
N ARG A 57 -2.49 -1.04 -4.86
CA ARG A 57 -3.90 -1.42 -4.97
C ARG A 57 -4.64 -0.93 -3.73
N LEU A 58 -5.69 -0.15 -3.96
CA LEU A 58 -6.56 0.40 -2.93
C LEU A 58 -7.91 -0.32 -3.00
N MET A 59 -8.31 -0.92 -1.89
CA MET A 59 -9.65 -1.51 -1.72
C MET A 59 -10.40 -0.70 -0.67
N SER A 60 -11.61 -0.25 -1.02
CA SER A 60 -12.47 0.49 -0.09
C SER A 60 -13.08 -0.45 0.96
N MET A 61 -13.25 0.02 2.19
CA MET A 61 -14.03 -0.67 3.23
C MET A 61 -15.52 -0.81 2.86
N TYR A 62 -15.98 0.00 1.91
CA TYR A 62 -17.35 0.00 1.38
C TYR A 62 -17.44 -0.68 0.01
N ALA A 63 -16.41 -1.44 -0.41
CA ALA A 63 -16.43 -2.20 -1.64
C ALA A 63 -17.55 -3.26 -1.61
N GLU A 64 -18.28 -3.42 -2.73
CA GLU A 64 -19.36 -4.39 -2.85
C GLU A 64 -18.82 -5.79 -3.23
N SER A 65 -17.68 -5.82 -3.94
CA SER A 65 -16.96 -7.02 -4.36
C SER A 65 -15.46 -6.95 -4.02
N PRO A 66 -14.78 -8.08 -3.76
CA PRO A 66 -13.32 -8.12 -3.65
C PRO A 66 -12.59 -7.67 -4.93
N ASP A 67 -13.26 -7.68 -6.07
CA ASP A 67 -12.73 -7.22 -7.36
C ASP A 67 -12.90 -5.69 -7.55
N ASP A 68 -13.56 -5.00 -6.61
CA ASP A 68 -13.71 -3.54 -6.62
C ASP A 68 -12.47 -2.89 -6.02
N PHE A 69 -11.44 -2.71 -6.85
CA PHE A 69 -10.20 -2.06 -6.43
C PHE A 69 -9.73 -1.01 -7.43
N ILE A 70 -9.00 -0.04 -6.90
CA ILE A 70 -8.34 1.03 -7.66
C ILE A 70 -6.84 0.73 -7.65
N VAL A 71 -6.15 0.93 -8.78
CA VAL A 71 -4.70 0.77 -8.83
C VAL A 71 -4.04 2.07 -9.22
N PHE A 72 -3.08 2.52 -8.42
CA PHE A 72 -2.16 3.58 -8.78
C PHE A 72 -0.78 3.01 -9.07
N GLN A 73 -0.11 3.56 -10.08
CA GLN A 73 1.27 3.27 -10.40
C GLN A 73 2.13 4.52 -10.19
N GLN A 74 3.25 4.35 -9.48
CA GLN A 74 4.26 5.40 -9.38
C GLN A 74 5.13 5.39 -10.64
N THR A 75 5.19 6.53 -11.33
CA THR A 75 6.04 6.72 -12.51
C THR A 75 7.51 6.88 -12.10
N SER A 76 8.42 6.87 -13.08
CA SER A 76 9.83 7.16 -12.84
C SER A 76 10.09 8.58 -12.32
N THR A 77 9.14 9.51 -12.51
CA THR A 77 9.21 10.88 -11.97
C THR A 77 8.69 10.97 -10.54
N GLY A 78 8.16 9.88 -9.98
CA GLY A 78 7.61 9.81 -8.64
C GLY A 78 6.12 10.18 -8.55
N GLU A 79 5.50 10.55 -9.67
CA GLU A 79 4.08 10.88 -9.75
C GLU A 79 3.20 9.61 -9.68
N MET A 80 1.99 9.75 -9.15
CA MET A 80 1.03 8.66 -9.03
C MET A 80 0.00 8.75 -10.15
N GLN A 81 -0.09 7.72 -10.99
CA GLN A 81 -1.04 7.63 -12.10
C GLN A 81 -2.05 6.52 -11.86
N LEU A 82 -3.32 6.79 -12.15
CA LEU A 82 -4.37 5.79 -12.07
C LEU A 82 -4.26 4.81 -13.24
N LEU A 83 -4.28 3.51 -12.95
CA LEU A 83 -4.40 2.45 -13.95
C LEU A 83 -5.86 2.08 -14.17
N ALA A 84 -6.20 1.82 -15.43
CA ALA A 84 -7.53 1.36 -15.79
C ALA A 84 -7.80 -0.05 -15.21
N THR A 85 -8.95 -0.16 -14.57
CA THR A 85 -9.57 -1.37 -14.02
C THR A 85 -11.07 -1.31 -14.32
N ASP A 86 -11.76 -2.44 -14.30
CA ASP A 86 -13.21 -2.49 -14.48
C ASP A 86 -13.93 -1.59 -13.48
N PHE A 87 -13.49 -1.62 -12.21
CA PHE A 87 -14.03 -0.76 -11.16
C PHE A 87 -13.78 0.72 -11.44
N SER A 88 -12.56 1.11 -11.82
CA SER A 88 -12.26 2.52 -12.15
C SER A 88 -13.06 3.05 -13.35
N ALA A 89 -13.47 2.19 -14.28
CA ALA A 89 -14.29 2.61 -15.42
C ALA A 89 -15.67 3.12 -14.96
N THR A 90 -16.22 2.56 -13.88
CA THR A 90 -17.52 2.96 -13.31
C THR A 90 -17.53 4.37 -12.70
N MET A 91 -16.36 4.96 -12.45
CA MET A 91 -16.16 6.23 -11.74
C MET A 91 -15.51 7.30 -12.64
N SER A 92 -15.73 7.20 -13.95
CA SER A 92 -15.14 8.09 -14.96
C SER A 92 -15.39 9.58 -14.69
N HIS A 93 -16.56 9.95 -14.15
CA HIS A 93 -16.89 11.34 -13.80
C HIS A 93 -16.01 11.89 -12.66
N PHE A 94 -15.66 11.07 -11.67
CA PHE A 94 -14.72 11.46 -10.60
C PHE A 94 -13.29 11.55 -11.13
N ILE A 95 -12.89 10.67 -12.04
CA ILE A 95 -11.57 10.72 -12.69
C ILE A 95 -11.43 12.04 -13.47
N GLU A 96 -12.42 12.37 -14.31
CA GLU A 96 -12.40 13.61 -15.10
C GLU A 96 -12.35 14.85 -14.20
N THR A 97 -13.21 14.88 -13.17
CA THR A 97 -13.29 16.04 -12.27
C THR A 97 -12.02 16.18 -11.43
N TYR A 98 -11.68 15.15 -10.65
CA TYR A 98 -10.68 15.30 -9.59
C TYR A 98 -9.26 14.99 -10.04
N LEU A 99 -9.05 14.06 -10.98
CA LEU A 99 -7.70 13.72 -11.45
C LEU A 99 -7.32 14.55 -12.67
N GLN A 100 -8.18 14.67 -13.69
CA GLN A 100 -7.81 15.36 -14.93
C GLN A 100 -7.91 16.88 -14.83
N LYS A 101 -8.98 17.42 -14.23
CA LYS A 101 -9.18 18.88 -14.13
C LYS A 101 -8.51 19.50 -12.90
N ASN A 102 -8.47 18.77 -11.79
CA ASN A 102 -8.01 19.32 -10.50
C ASN A 102 -6.73 18.70 -9.95
N ASP A 103 -6.19 17.66 -10.59
CA ASP A 103 -4.94 16.98 -10.20
C ASP A 103 -4.87 16.62 -8.70
N SER A 104 -5.96 16.08 -8.15
CA SER A 104 -6.11 15.81 -6.72
C SER A 104 -6.61 14.39 -6.46
N ILE A 105 -5.64 13.50 -6.19
CA ILE A 105 -5.91 12.13 -5.72
C ILE A 105 -6.71 12.10 -4.42
N PRO A 106 -6.42 12.96 -3.40
CA PRO A 106 -7.22 12.97 -2.17
C PRO A 106 -8.69 13.33 -2.43
N ALA A 107 -8.97 14.30 -3.31
CA ALA A 107 -10.34 14.67 -3.65
C ALA A 107 -11.06 13.53 -4.39
N PHE A 108 -10.37 12.88 -5.34
CA PHE A 108 -10.89 11.71 -6.03
C PHE A 108 -11.26 10.57 -5.06
N LEU A 109 -10.33 10.16 -4.20
CA LEU A 109 -10.56 9.08 -3.24
C LEU A 109 -11.66 9.42 -2.23
N SER A 110 -11.74 10.68 -1.79
CA SER A 110 -12.80 11.13 -0.87
C SER A 110 -14.18 11.04 -1.52
N SER A 111 -14.30 11.45 -2.78
CA SER A 111 -15.57 11.37 -3.52
C SER A 111 -16.01 9.93 -3.77
N VAL A 112 -15.06 9.04 -4.10
CA VAL A 112 -15.34 7.60 -4.20
C VAL A 112 -15.80 7.04 -2.85
N THR A 113 -15.15 7.41 -1.75
CA THR A 113 -15.56 6.96 -0.41
C THR A 113 -16.98 7.39 -0.09
N LEU A 114 -17.35 8.65 -0.35
CA LEU A 114 -18.70 9.16 -0.10
C LEU A 114 -19.74 8.46 -0.97
N ASP A 115 -19.45 8.24 -2.25
CA ASP A 115 -20.36 7.55 -3.18
C ASP A 115 -20.63 6.10 -2.74
N LEU A 116 -19.57 5.33 -2.45
CA LEU A 116 -19.71 3.94 -1.99
C LEU A 116 -20.43 3.86 -0.64
N PHE A 117 -20.12 4.75 0.29
CA PHE A 117 -20.82 4.84 1.58
C PHE A 117 -22.32 5.12 1.38
N SER A 118 -22.68 6.06 0.50
CA SER A 118 -24.07 6.37 0.18
C SER A 118 -24.79 5.18 -0.45
N ARG A 119 -24.17 4.44 -1.36
CA ARG A 119 -24.77 3.22 -1.95
C ARG A 119 -25.07 2.17 -0.88
N GLN A 120 -24.15 1.95 0.05
CA GLN A 120 -24.33 0.95 1.10
C GLN A 120 -25.39 1.37 2.13
N THR A 121 -25.51 2.67 2.43
CA THR A 121 -26.45 3.18 3.44
C THR A 121 -27.84 3.51 2.92
N LEU A 122 -28.00 3.85 1.63
CA LEU A 122 -29.32 4.07 1.03
C LEU A 122 -30.06 2.76 0.71
N MET A 123 -29.40 1.60 0.81
CA MET A 123 -30.02 0.28 0.76
C MET A 123 -30.53 -0.22 2.14
N LEU A 124 -30.37 0.58 3.21
CA LEU A 124 -30.96 0.34 4.54
C LEU A 124 -32.25 1.14 4.71
#